data_AF-A0A974I4M7-F1
#
_entry.id   AF-A0A974I4M7-F1
#
_cell.length_a   1.000
_cell.length_b   1.000
_cell.length_c   1.000
_cell.angle_alpha   90.00
_cell.angle_beta   90.00
_cell.angle_gamma   90.00
#
_symmetry.space_group_name_H-M   'P 1'
#
loop_
_entity.id
_entity.type
_entity.pdbx_description
1 polymer ?
#
loop_
_entity_poly.entity_id
_entity_poly.type
_entity_poly.pdbx_seq_one_letter_code
_entity_poly.pdbx_strand_id
1 'polypeptide(L)'
;MGCLVTGYMADPLDIQWNDGSITTGIKTMRPVLSDVDGLYTLSSQLTILASEWKNSTYKCKVVHNYTNTKQEKSLKVLPCMAPHVQLFLQSPCMSDAISRAQHENINATLDLLCIINNFYHGQIKVKWLVNGKQDVSAEASVPTPSKTEDGTYSSSSQLRILKGMWNKGTQYSCIVTHTSSNTTTIANISQCTEQCHDNLQVYPLTPTFHDLYFSRNAKVTCLVSSMKTIENFDISWEREKAGNLEFVTEDPVLHDNGTYSVASILSVCAEDWESGDKFSCTVRSQDLPSPVKKTIFKQNEGTPKAPDVYLLPPSAQELIQQEMVTLTCFVTGFNPKEIFIQWMQGGVSISEDKFINTVPMKSDGEQTYFIYSKLAIPAAKWNQGDVFTCVVGHEALPLYITQQSIDKSSGKSSLVNVNLVMS
;
A
#
# COMPACT_ATOMS: atom_id res chain seq x y z
N MET A 1 12.12 -0.98 31.11
CA MET A 1 11.42 0.26 30.71
C MET A 1 11.84 1.40 31.63
N GLY A 2 11.75 2.65 31.19
CA GLY A 2 12.08 3.82 32.00
C GLY A 2 11.03 4.91 31.87
N CYS A 3 10.75 5.60 32.97
CA CYS A 3 9.91 6.78 33.05
C CYS A 3 10.79 7.94 33.53
N LEU A 4 10.92 8.98 32.69
CA LEU A 4 11.74 10.15 32.97
C LEU A 4 10.83 11.32 33.31
N VAL A 5 11.06 11.93 34.47
CA VAL A 5 10.36 13.13 34.93
C VAL A 5 11.36 14.26 34.98
N THR A 6 11.07 15.38 34.32
CA THR A 6 11.95 16.54 34.20
C THR A 6 11.21 17.80 34.61
N GLY A 7 11.94 18.83 35.04
CA GLY A 7 11.42 20.19 35.20
C GLY A 7 10.50 20.39 36.41
N TYR A 8 10.74 19.73 37.54
CA TYR A 8 9.90 19.85 38.74
C TYR A 8 10.67 20.43 39.95
N MET A 9 9.95 20.95 40.94
CA MET A 9 10.55 21.57 42.15
C MET A 9 10.87 20.54 43.24
N ALA A 10 11.57 20.92 44.31
CA ALA A 10 12.17 20.02 45.31
C ALA A 10 11.20 19.10 46.10
N ASP A 11 9.90 19.20 45.88
CA ASP A 11 8.90 18.42 46.61
C ASP A 11 8.90 16.92 46.22
N PRO A 12 8.48 16.04 47.13
CA PRO A 12 8.42 14.61 46.85
C PRO A 12 7.40 14.31 45.74
N LEU A 13 7.86 13.53 44.75
CA LEU A 13 7.02 12.95 43.71
C LEU A 13 6.58 11.54 44.11
N ASP A 14 5.30 11.24 43.96
CA ASP A 14 4.80 9.87 43.97
C ASP A 14 4.76 9.33 42.54
N ILE A 15 5.39 8.18 42.33
CA ILE A 15 5.48 7.54 41.01
C ILE A 15 4.93 6.14 41.11
N GLN A 16 3.90 5.88 40.31
CA GLN A 16 3.21 4.62 40.27
C GLN A 16 3.23 4.05 38.86
N TRP A 17 3.55 2.76 38.76
CA TRP A 17 3.39 1.99 37.53
C TRP A 17 2.02 1.30 37.55
N ASN A 18 1.25 1.44 36.47
CA ASN A 18 -0.12 0.91 36.30
C ASN A 18 -1.05 1.21 37.49
N ASP A 19 -1.12 2.47 37.91
CA ASP A 19 -1.94 2.91 39.06
C ASP A 19 -1.65 2.13 40.36
N GLY A 20 -0.40 1.69 40.53
CA GLY A 20 0.04 0.96 41.72
C GLY A 20 -0.18 -0.56 41.65
N SER A 21 -0.67 -1.08 40.52
CA SER A 21 -0.82 -2.54 40.35
C SER A 21 0.53 -3.25 40.21
N ILE A 22 1.58 -2.54 39.78
CA ILE A 22 2.95 -3.05 39.69
C ILE A 22 3.74 -2.48 40.87
N THR A 23 4.21 -3.36 41.75
CA THR A 23 4.96 -3.00 42.97
C THR A 23 6.36 -3.61 43.02
N THR A 24 6.67 -4.55 42.12
CA THR A 24 7.96 -5.24 42.04
C THR A 24 8.74 -4.83 40.78
N GLY A 25 10.06 -5.00 40.80
CA GLY A 25 10.92 -4.67 39.65
C GLY A 25 11.10 -3.18 39.39
N ILE A 26 10.58 -2.31 40.26
CA ILE A 26 10.70 -0.85 40.16
C ILE A 26 11.97 -0.38 40.88
N LYS A 27 12.77 0.41 40.20
CA LYS A 27 13.94 1.10 40.75
C LYS A 27 13.87 2.59 40.40
N THR A 28 13.55 3.41 41.39
CA THR A 28 13.55 4.87 41.23
C THR A 28 14.90 5.43 41.64
N MET A 29 15.55 6.13 40.70
CA MET A 29 16.82 6.80 40.94
C MET A 29 16.60 8.09 41.71
N ARG A 30 17.64 8.54 42.42
CA ARG A 30 17.57 9.80 43.18
C ARG A 30 17.35 11.00 42.24
N PRO A 31 16.56 11.99 42.64
CA PRO A 31 16.47 13.27 41.95
C PRO A 31 17.84 13.90 41.75
N VAL A 32 18.08 14.43 40.56
CA VAL A 32 19.27 15.22 40.21
C VAL A 32 18.80 16.64 39.92
N LEU A 33 19.42 17.61 40.60
CA LEU A 33 19.19 19.04 40.34
C LEU A 33 19.96 19.43 39.08
N SER A 34 19.30 20.11 38.16
CA SER A 34 19.93 20.71 36.99
C SER A 34 20.46 22.10 37.34
N ASP A 35 21.76 22.30 37.10
CA ASP A 35 22.46 23.57 37.39
C ASP A 35 22.06 24.71 36.43
N VAL A 36 21.34 24.39 35.34
CA VAL A 36 20.98 25.34 34.28
C VAL A 36 19.67 26.07 34.57
N ASP A 37 18.66 25.33 35.03
CA ASP A 37 17.29 25.81 35.25
C ASP A 37 16.84 25.72 36.72
N GLY A 38 17.67 25.13 37.59
CA GLY A 38 17.35 24.96 39.01
C GLY A 38 16.22 23.97 39.28
N LEU A 39 15.88 23.11 38.31
CA LEU A 39 14.81 22.13 38.40
C LEU A 39 15.35 20.72 38.59
N TYR A 40 14.55 19.86 39.20
CA TYR A 40 14.90 18.46 39.41
C TYR A 40 14.50 17.58 38.22
N THR A 41 15.28 16.54 38.01
CA THR A 41 15.00 15.44 37.10
C THR A 41 15.15 14.12 37.84
N LEU A 42 14.26 13.17 37.60
CA LEU A 42 14.38 11.81 38.14
C LEU A 42 13.97 10.77 37.10
N SER A 43 14.48 9.56 37.26
CA SER A 43 14.09 8.42 36.43
C SER A 43 13.62 7.25 37.30
N SER A 44 12.48 6.66 36.94
CA SER A 44 12.02 5.38 37.48
C SER A 44 12.17 4.29 36.42
N GLN A 45 12.86 3.20 36.76
CA GLN A 45 13.07 2.06 35.88
C GLN A 45 12.18 0.90 36.32
N LEU A 46 11.48 0.28 35.39
CA LEU A 46 10.69 -0.93 35.60
C LEU A 46 11.33 -2.10 34.83
N THR A 47 11.71 -3.14 35.56
CA THR A 47 12.22 -4.41 35.04
C THR A 47 11.11 -5.45 35.08
N ILE A 48 10.85 -6.09 33.94
CA ILE A 48 9.81 -7.12 33.78
C ILE A 48 10.39 -8.34 33.07
N LEU A 49 9.71 -9.48 33.21
CA LEU A 49 10.09 -10.70 32.52
C LEU A 49 9.76 -10.61 31.02
N ALA A 50 10.61 -11.20 30.18
CA ALA A 50 10.38 -11.23 28.73
C ALA A 50 9.08 -11.97 28.34
N SER A 51 8.59 -12.89 29.18
CA SER A 51 7.30 -13.57 29.01
C SER A 51 6.09 -12.64 29.20
N GLU A 52 6.24 -11.61 30.04
CA GLU A 52 5.21 -10.61 30.35
C GLU A 52 5.20 -9.47 29.31
N TRP A 53 6.23 -9.40 28.46
CA TRP A 53 6.44 -8.45 27.36
C TRP A 53 5.52 -8.72 26.14
N LYS A 54 4.26 -9.12 26.34
CA LYS A 54 3.34 -9.43 25.23
C LYS A 54 1.99 -8.79 25.41
N ASN A 55 1.67 -7.86 24.51
CA ASN A 55 0.35 -7.24 24.38
C ASN A 55 -0.14 -6.51 25.65
N SER A 56 0.80 -6.03 26.46
CA SER A 56 0.56 -5.33 27.72
C SER A 56 0.78 -3.83 27.55
N THR A 57 -0.05 -3.02 28.22
CA THR A 57 0.16 -1.57 28.32
C THR A 57 0.73 -1.23 29.68
N TYR A 58 1.87 -0.54 29.71
CA TYR A 58 2.49 -0.05 30.93
C TYR A 58 2.29 1.44 31.06
N LYS A 59 1.73 1.89 32.18
CA LYS A 59 1.46 3.29 32.48
C LYS A 59 2.39 3.77 33.58
N CYS A 60 3.09 4.88 33.36
CA CYS A 60 3.77 5.61 34.42
C CYS A 60 2.90 6.81 34.80
N LYS A 61 2.53 6.89 36.07
CA LYS A 61 1.75 7.98 36.65
C LYS A 61 2.59 8.69 37.70
N VAL A 62 2.66 10.01 37.60
CA VAL A 62 3.44 10.88 38.46
C VAL A 62 2.51 11.87 39.11
N VAL A 63 2.59 11.98 40.44
CA VAL A 63 1.85 12.96 41.23
C VAL A 63 2.85 13.85 41.94
N HIS A 64 2.74 15.16 41.73
CA HIS A 64 3.48 16.15 42.50
C HIS A 64 2.69 16.55 43.73
N ASN A 65 3.19 16.18 44.91
CA ASN A 65 2.41 16.21 46.15
C ASN A 65 1.98 17.63 46.56
N TYR A 66 2.82 18.63 46.31
CA TYR A 66 2.55 20.01 46.72
C TYR A 66 1.51 20.71 45.83
N THR A 67 1.64 20.56 44.51
CA THR A 67 0.73 21.20 43.53
C THR A 67 -0.48 20.32 43.22
N ASN A 68 -0.47 19.06 43.67
CA ASN A 68 -1.44 18.02 43.31
C ASN A 68 -1.55 17.79 41.78
N THR A 69 -0.49 18.16 41.03
CA THR A 69 -0.44 17.98 39.58
C THR A 69 -0.22 16.50 39.25
N LYS A 70 -1.02 15.97 38.32
CA LYS A 70 -0.95 14.58 37.89
C LYS A 70 -0.59 14.52 36.42
N GLN A 71 0.40 13.69 36.10
CA GLN A 71 0.79 13.41 34.72
C GLN A 71 0.88 11.91 34.52
N GLU A 72 0.45 11.43 33.35
CA GLU A 72 0.56 10.02 32.99
C GLU A 72 1.00 9.83 31.55
N LYS A 73 1.80 8.78 31.33
CA LYS A 73 2.22 8.32 30.01
C LYS A 73 2.13 6.80 29.95
N SER A 74 1.64 6.30 28.82
CA SER A 74 1.44 4.87 28.58
C SER A 74 2.31 4.39 27.43
N LEU A 75 2.90 3.21 27.59
CA LEU A 75 3.66 2.47 26.59
C LEU A 75 2.92 1.17 26.29
N LYS A 76 2.38 1.05 25.07
CA LYS A 76 1.78 -0.20 24.59
C LYS A 76 2.88 -1.08 24.01
N VAL A 77 3.05 -2.28 24.56
CA VAL A 77 4.02 -3.26 24.05
C VAL A 77 3.37 -4.04 22.91
N LEU A 78 3.85 -3.80 21.69
CA LEU A 78 3.39 -4.48 20.49
C LEU A 78 4.12 -5.82 20.32
N PRO A 79 3.44 -6.90 19.87
CA PRO A 79 4.06 -8.20 19.67
C PRO A 79 5.10 -8.15 18.54
N CYS A 80 6.21 -8.89 18.69
CA CYS A 80 7.21 -9.03 17.63
C CYS A 80 6.61 -9.76 16.42
N MET A 81 6.20 -9.01 15.39
CA MET A 81 5.77 -9.54 14.11
C MET A 81 6.98 -9.74 13.18
N ALA A 82 7.04 -10.91 12.55
CA ALA A 82 8.01 -11.20 11.50
C ALA A 82 7.64 -10.45 10.21
N PRO A 83 8.61 -9.98 9.42
CA PRO A 83 8.32 -9.27 8.18
C PRO A 83 7.60 -10.17 7.18
N HIS A 84 6.57 -9.62 6.55
CA HIS A 84 5.98 -10.17 5.35
C HIS A 84 6.81 -9.72 4.15
N VAL A 85 7.38 -10.67 3.41
CA VAL A 85 8.29 -10.38 2.29
C VAL A 85 7.63 -10.81 0.99
N GLN A 86 7.61 -9.91 0.01
CA GLN A 86 7.09 -10.17 -1.34
C GLN A 86 8.10 -9.71 -2.37
N LEU A 87 8.21 -10.47 -3.47
CA LEU A 87 9.06 -10.14 -4.60
C LEU A 87 8.21 -9.87 -5.83
N PHE A 88 8.56 -8.79 -6.53
CA PHE A 88 7.91 -8.37 -7.76
C PHE A 88 8.96 -8.13 -8.84
N LEU A 89 8.63 -8.51 -10.08
CA LEU A 89 9.31 -7.99 -11.25
C LEU A 89 8.68 -6.63 -11.57
N GLN A 90 9.46 -5.55 -11.52
CA GLN A 90 8.96 -4.26 -12.00
C GLN A 90 8.97 -4.29 -13.53
N SER A 91 7.83 -3.97 -14.14
CA SER A 91 7.80 -3.71 -15.58
C SER A 91 8.73 -2.52 -15.88
N PRO A 92 9.57 -2.61 -16.92
CA PRO A 92 10.47 -1.50 -17.24
C PRO A 92 9.66 -0.25 -17.57
N CYS A 93 10.06 0.89 -16.99
CA CYS A 93 9.50 2.19 -17.33
C CYS A 93 9.75 2.51 -18.81
N MET A 94 8.76 3.12 -19.46
CA MET A 94 8.72 3.37 -20.90
C MET A 94 9.76 4.37 -21.43
N SER A 95 10.68 4.86 -20.58
CA SER A 95 11.80 5.71 -21.00
C SER A 95 12.87 4.94 -21.80
N ASP A 96 12.94 3.62 -21.65
CA ASP A 96 13.91 2.77 -22.37
C ASP A 96 13.33 2.17 -23.67
N ALA A 97 12.06 2.46 -24.00
CA ALA A 97 11.37 1.91 -25.17
C ALA A 97 11.54 2.72 -26.47
N ILE A 98 12.42 3.73 -26.49
CA ILE A 98 12.78 4.45 -27.71
C ILE A 98 14.09 3.89 -28.28
N SER A 99 14.04 2.65 -28.76
CA SER A 99 14.82 2.24 -29.92
C SER A 99 13.99 1.28 -30.76
N ARG A 100 13.71 1.69 -32.00
CA ARG A 100 12.90 0.91 -32.94
C ARG A 100 13.68 -0.30 -33.45
N ALA A 101 12.90 -1.33 -33.79
CA ALA A 101 13.17 -2.42 -34.70
C ALA A 101 14.09 -3.56 -34.22
N GLN A 102 13.50 -4.76 -34.21
CA GLN A 102 14.12 -6.05 -34.53
C GLN A 102 15.56 -6.21 -34.04
N HIS A 103 15.71 -6.66 -32.78
CA HIS A 103 16.66 -7.66 -32.26
C HIS A 103 16.39 -7.75 -30.75
N GLU A 104 16.25 -8.96 -30.19
CA GLU A 104 16.17 -9.15 -28.74
C GLU A 104 17.45 -8.60 -28.08
N ASN A 105 17.36 -7.45 -27.43
CA ASN A 105 18.51 -6.87 -26.74
C ASN A 105 18.77 -7.64 -25.44
N ILE A 106 19.63 -8.66 -25.51
CA ILE A 106 20.05 -9.53 -24.39
C ILE A 106 20.69 -8.70 -23.25
N ASN A 107 21.20 -7.50 -23.54
CA ASN A 107 21.82 -6.59 -22.59
C ASN A 107 20.82 -5.63 -21.92
N ALA A 108 19.53 -5.71 -22.22
CA ALA A 108 18.51 -4.95 -21.49
C ALA A 108 18.50 -5.36 -20.00
N THR A 109 18.22 -4.41 -19.12
CA THR A 109 18.14 -4.65 -17.67
C THR A 109 16.69 -4.68 -17.19
N LEU A 110 16.42 -5.45 -16.14
CA LEU A 110 15.15 -5.51 -15.42
C LEU A 110 15.40 -5.18 -13.95
N ASP A 111 14.42 -4.59 -13.27
CA ASP A 111 14.52 -4.30 -11.83
C ASP A 111 13.58 -5.23 -11.04
N LEU A 112 14.14 -5.98 -10.10
CA LEU A 112 13.41 -6.77 -9.13
C LEU A 112 13.18 -5.95 -7.86
N LEU A 113 11.96 -5.93 -7.34
CA LEU A 113 11.60 -5.23 -6.11
C LEU A 113 11.23 -6.23 -5.02
N CYS A 114 12.01 -6.24 -3.94
CA CYS A 114 11.70 -6.94 -2.70
C CYS A 114 11.05 -5.97 -1.73
N ILE A 115 9.77 -6.18 -1.42
CA ILE A 115 8.98 -5.39 -0.47
C ILE A 115 8.92 -6.14 0.87
N ILE A 116 9.20 -5.44 1.96
CA ILE A 116 9.33 -5.98 3.32
C ILE A 116 8.40 -5.18 4.23
N ASN A 117 7.30 -5.78 4.66
CA ASN A 117 6.25 -5.07 5.38
C ASN A 117 6.01 -5.65 6.78
N ASN A 118 5.37 -4.86 7.64
CA ASN A 118 4.76 -5.30 8.90
C ASN A 118 5.73 -5.91 9.92
N PHE A 119 6.95 -5.36 10.06
CA PHE A 119 7.92 -5.79 11.09
C PHE A 119 8.16 -4.70 12.13
N TYR A 120 8.64 -5.04 13.33
CA TYR A 120 8.91 -4.09 14.41
C TYR A 120 10.42 -3.84 14.61
N HIS A 121 10.79 -2.78 15.35
CA HIS A 121 12.19 -2.47 15.71
C HIS A 121 13.18 -2.14 14.57
N GLY A 122 12.73 -2.07 13.32
CA GLY A 122 13.48 -1.48 12.20
C GLY A 122 14.79 -2.17 11.79
N GLN A 123 15.25 -3.21 12.50
CA GLN A 123 16.56 -3.84 12.27
C GLN A 123 16.45 -5.10 11.39
N ILE A 124 16.60 -4.91 10.09
CA ILE A 124 16.63 -5.99 9.09
C ILE A 124 17.98 -6.07 8.38
N LYS A 125 18.33 -7.27 7.94
CA LYS A 125 19.43 -7.53 6.99
C LYS A 125 18.83 -8.17 5.74
N VAL A 126 19.10 -7.60 4.58
CA VAL A 126 18.63 -8.12 3.29
C VAL A 126 19.82 -8.66 2.52
N LYS A 127 19.66 -9.85 1.95
CA LYS A 127 20.65 -10.53 1.13
C LYS A 127 20.00 -11.00 -0.17
N TRP A 128 20.66 -10.75 -1.29
CA TRP A 128 20.23 -11.25 -2.60
C TRP A 128 21.10 -12.43 -3.03
N LEU A 129 20.46 -13.51 -3.48
CA LEU A 129 21.16 -14.66 -4.05
C LEU A 129 20.71 -14.91 -5.50
N VAL A 130 21.65 -15.36 -6.32
CA VAL A 130 21.40 -15.92 -7.65
C VAL A 130 21.58 -17.43 -7.59
N ASN A 131 20.58 -18.17 -8.08
CA ASN A 131 20.48 -19.63 -8.06
C ASN A 131 20.79 -20.24 -6.69
N GLY A 132 20.39 -19.54 -5.62
CA GLY A 132 20.58 -19.94 -4.23
C GLY A 132 22.04 -20.01 -3.75
N LYS A 133 23.03 -19.58 -4.53
CA LYS A 133 24.46 -19.77 -4.22
C LYS A 133 25.31 -18.51 -4.31
N GLN A 134 25.13 -17.71 -5.36
CA GLN A 134 25.95 -16.52 -5.58
C GLN A 134 25.34 -15.31 -4.89
N ASP A 135 26.11 -14.64 -4.04
CA ASP A 135 25.69 -13.41 -3.35
C ASP A 135 25.86 -12.21 -4.28
N VAL A 136 24.76 -11.49 -4.54
CA VAL A 136 24.70 -10.27 -5.38
C VAL A 136 24.14 -9.09 -4.59
N SER A 137 24.33 -9.10 -3.28
CA SER A 137 23.81 -8.03 -2.41
C SER A 137 24.53 -6.70 -2.61
N ALA A 138 25.74 -6.70 -3.20
CA ALA A 138 26.50 -5.49 -3.48
C ALA A 138 25.89 -4.65 -4.63
N GLU A 139 25.17 -5.32 -5.53
CA GLU A 139 24.51 -4.72 -6.69
C GLU A 139 23.06 -4.29 -6.40
N ALA A 140 22.56 -4.58 -5.20
CA ALA A 140 21.21 -4.23 -4.76
C ALA A 140 21.16 -2.90 -3.99
N SER A 141 19.99 -2.27 -3.98
CA SER A 141 19.76 -1.10 -3.15
C SER A 141 19.73 -1.47 -1.67
N VAL A 142 20.35 -0.62 -0.84
CA VAL A 142 20.39 -0.78 0.61
C VAL A 142 18.99 -0.52 1.18
N PRO A 143 18.39 -1.48 1.91
CA PRO A 143 17.08 -1.29 2.49
C PRO A 143 17.13 -0.24 3.60
N THR A 144 16.28 0.78 3.50
CA THR A 144 16.08 1.79 4.55
C THR A 144 14.71 1.57 5.19
N PRO A 145 14.64 1.03 6.42
CA PRO A 145 13.38 0.83 7.12
C PRO A 145 12.74 2.16 7.52
N SER A 146 11.53 2.40 7.04
CA SER A 146 10.71 3.55 7.44
C SER A 146 9.66 3.08 8.43
N LYS A 147 9.57 3.78 9.56
CA LYS A 147 8.52 3.53 10.56
C LYS A 147 7.18 4.03 10.00
N THR A 148 6.17 3.17 10.02
CA THR A 148 4.79 3.48 9.63
C THR A 148 3.99 3.98 10.84
N GLU A 149 2.84 4.61 10.60
CA GLU A 149 2.04 5.27 11.65
C GLU A 149 1.49 4.28 12.70
N ASP A 150 1.23 3.03 12.30
CA ASP A 150 0.83 1.90 13.15
C ASP A 150 1.97 1.39 14.08
N GLY A 151 3.17 1.97 13.96
CA GLY A 151 4.35 1.61 14.75
C GLY A 151 5.15 0.43 14.20
N THR A 152 4.71 -0.18 13.09
CA THR A 152 5.51 -1.15 12.32
C THR A 152 6.54 -0.42 11.45
N TYR A 153 7.34 -1.19 10.73
CA TYR A 153 8.34 -0.73 9.79
C TYR A 153 8.08 -1.42 8.46
N SER A 154 8.29 -0.66 7.39
CA SER A 154 8.33 -1.16 6.03
C SER A 154 9.66 -0.80 5.38
N SER A 155 10.11 -1.62 4.45
CA SER A 155 11.34 -1.37 3.70
C SER A 155 11.25 -2.04 2.34
N SER A 156 12.15 -1.65 1.44
CA SER A 156 12.30 -2.34 0.17
C SER A 156 13.76 -2.40 -0.24
N SER A 157 14.09 -3.39 -1.06
CA SER A 157 15.39 -3.52 -1.73
C SER A 157 15.13 -3.83 -3.20
N GLN A 158 15.90 -3.18 -4.07
CA GLN A 158 15.80 -3.32 -5.52
C GLN A 158 17.07 -3.97 -6.04
N LEU A 159 16.95 -4.94 -6.95
CA LEU A 159 18.07 -5.57 -7.62
C LEU A 159 17.92 -5.43 -9.13
N ARG A 160 18.90 -4.80 -9.78
CA ARG A 160 18.96 -4.72 -11.24
C ARG A 160 19.60 -5.99 -11.81
N ILE A 161 18.91 -6.64 -12.73
CA ILE A 161 19.33 -7.90 -13.34
C ILE A 161 19.40 -7.77 -14.87
N LEU A 162 20.12 -8.67 -15.53
CA LEU A 162 20.13 -8.75 -16.99
C LEU A 162 18.92 -9.53 -17.50
N LYS A 163 18.19 -8.96 -18.46
CA LYS A 163 17.07 -9.60 -19.15
C LYS A 163 17.52 -10.92 -19.79
N GLY A 164 18.72 -11.00 -20.34
CA GLY A 164 19.27 -12.24 -20.88
C GLY A 164 19.46 -13.36 -19.85
N MET A 165 19.69 -13.04 -18.57
CA MET A 165 19.81 -14.04 -17.50
C MET A 165 18.45 -14.42 -16.93
N TRP A 166 17.57 -13.43 -16.74
CA TRP A 166 16.16 -13.68 -16.46
C TRP A 166 15.59 -14.63 -17.51
N ASN A 167 15.79 -14.33 -18.80
CA ASN A 167 15.33 -15.10 -19.95
C ASN A 167 15.86 -16.55 -20.05
N LYS A 168 16.81 -16.93 -19.19
CA LYS A 168 17.37 -18.29 -19.09
C LYS A 168 16.84 -19.05 -17.88
N GLY A 169 15.80 -18.56 -17.20
CA GLY A 169 15.24 -19.16 -15.99
C GLY A 169 16.08 -18.95 -14.74
N THR A 170 16.98 -17.96 -14.72
CA THR A 170 17.81 -17.69 -13.53
C THR A 170 16.92 -17.33 -12.34
N GLN A 171 17.12 -18.00 -11.20
CA GLN A 171 16.39 -17.73 -9.97
C GLN A 171 17.10 -16.70 -9.11
N TYR A 172 16.35 -15.71 -8.65
CA TYR A 172 16.78 -14.67 -7.74
C TYR A 172 16.02 -14.82 -6.42
N SER A 173 16.73 -14.69 -5.31
CA SER A 173 16.16 -14.84 -3.97
C SER A 173 16.45 -13.60 -3.14
N CYS A 174 15.42 -13.02 -2.53
CA CYS A 174 15.55 -11.99 -1.51
C CYS A 174 15.38 -12.65 -0.13
N ILE A 175 16.45 -12.63 0.65
CA ILE A 175 16.51 -13.21 1.99
C ILE A 175 16.53 -12.06 3.00
N VAL A 176 15.53 -12.04 3.88
CA VAL A 176 15.38 -11.00 4.89
C VAL A 176 15.52 -11.63 6.27
N THR A 177 16.58 -11.26 6.97
CA THR A 177 16.80 -11.64 8.38
C THR A 177 16.34 -10.49 9.27
N HIS A 178 15.33 -10.77 10.10
CA HIS A 178 14.84 -9.82 11.08
C HIS A 178 15.44 -10.11 12.45
N THR A 179 16.28 -9.20 12.93
CA THR A 179 17.12 -9.42 14.11
C THR A 179 16.28 -9.56 15.39
N SER A 180 15.16 -8.82 15.47
CA SER A 180 14.33 -8.76 16.69
C SER A 180 13.40 -9.95 16.89
N SER A 181 13.01 -10.66 15.82
CA SER A 181 12.24 -11.92 15.90
C SER A 181 13.10 -13.16 15.66
N ASN A 182 14.37 -13.00 15.30
CA ASN A 182 15.27 -14.07 14.87
C ASN A 182 14.67 -14.94 13.74
N THR A 183 13.87 -14.32 12.87
CA THR A 183 13.25 -15.01 11.72
C THR A 183 13.98 -14.64 10.45
N THR A 184 14.10 -15.62 9.55
CA THR A 184 14.59 -15.40 8.18
C THR A 184 13.47 -15.77 7.22
N THR A 185 13.06 -14.80 6.40
CA THR A 185 12.05 -14.99 5.36
C THR A 185 12.75 -14.98 4.01
N ILE A 186 12.42 -15.92 3.14
CA ILE A 186 13.00 -16.04 1.80
C ILE A 186 11.87 -15.90 0.79
N ALA A 187 12.01 -14.97 -0.13
CA ALA A 187 11.19 -14.88 -1.33
C ALA A 187 12.06 -15.26 -2.54
N ASN A 188 11.51 -16.03 -3.47
CA ASN A 188 12.19 -16.45 -4.70
C ASN A 188 11.41 -15.96 -5.93
N ILE A 189 12.13 -15.59 -6.98
CA ILE A 189 11.56 -15.14 -8.25
C ILE A 189 12.49 -15.57 -9.40
N SER A 190 11.94 -16.17 -10.45
CA SER A 190 12.68 -16.55 -11.67
C SER A 190 11.78 -16.36 -12.87
N GLN A 191 12.34 -16.23 -14.07
CA GLN A 191 11.51 -16.37 -15.26
C GLN A 191 10.94 -17.79 -15.26
N CYS A 192 9.65 -17.90 -15.56
CA CYS A 192 8.94 -19.17 -15.52
C CYS A 192 9.52 -20.17 -16.53
N THR A 193 10.44 -21.03 -16.08
CA THR A 193 10.92 -22.19 -16.83
C THR A 193 10.21 -23.44 -16.33
N GLU A 194 9.29 -23.94 -17.15
CA GLU A 194 8.68 -25.28 -17.19
C GLU A 194 8.07 -25.92 -15.92
N GLN A 195 8.05 -25.27 -14.76
CA GLN A 195 7.40 -25.83 -13.58
C GLN A 195 6.88 -24.77 -12.60
N CYS A 196 6.34 -23.68 -13.14
CA CYS A 196 5.20 -23.07 -12.47
C CYS A 196 4.05 -24.06 -12.62
N HIS A 197 3.40 -24.43 -11.52
CA HIS A 197 2.02 -24.90 -11.61
C HIS A 197 1.17 -23.71 -12.07
N ASP A 198 1.27 -23.36 -13.36
CA ASP A 198 0.27 -22.56 -14.08
C ASP A 198 -0.93 -23.48 -14.29
N ASN A 199 -1.62 -23.72 -13.17
CA ASN A 199 -2.97 -24.21 -13.24
C ASN A 199 -3.81 -23.03 -13.71
N LEU A 200 -4.68 -23.29 -14.68
CA LEU A 200 -5.70 -22.37 -15.16
C LEU A 200 -6.33 -21.59 -13.99
N GLN A 201 -6.29 -20.26 -14.07
CA GLN A 201 -6.79 -19.35 -13.03
C GLN A 201 -8.09 -18.69 -13.47
N VAL A 202 -9.04 -18.59 -12.54
CA VAL A 202 -10.36 -18.00 -12.79
C VAL A 202 -10.55 -16.80 -11.85
N TYR A 203 -10.68 -15.61 -12.44
CA TYR A 203 -10.79 -14.33 -11.78
C TYR A 203 -12.15 -13.70 -12.07
N PRO A 204 -13.08 -13.67 -11.10
CA PRO A 204 -14.25 -12.83 -11.22
C PRO A 204 -13.85 -11.38 -10.92
N LEU A 205 -14.21 -10.46 -11.80
CA LEU A 205 -13.94 -9.02 -11.73
C LEU A 205 -15.26 -8.27 -11.54
N THR A 206 -15.22 -7.28 -10.65
CA THR A 206 -16.36 -6.40 -10.39
C THR A 206 -16.64 -5.51 -11.61
N PRO A 207 -17.88 -5.03 -11.79
CA PRO A 207 -18.18 -4.00 -12.78
C PRO A 207 -17.32 -2.75 -12.58
N THR A 208 -17.02 -2.06 -13.67
CA THR A 208 -16.31 -0.79 -13.60
C THR A 208 -17.21 0.29 -12.98
N PHE A 209 -16.58 1.33 -12.42
CA PHE A 209 -17.30 2.48 -11.88
C PHE A 209 -18.19 3.14 -12.96
N HIS A 210 -17.67 3.25 -14.19
CA HIS A 210 -18.40 3.83 -15.31
C HIS A 210 -19.68 3.04 -15.63
N ASP A 211 -19.54 1.72 -15.74
CA ASP A 211 -20.66 0.81 -16.04
C ASP A 211 -21.76 0.86 -14.98
N LEU A 212 -21.39 0.94 -13.70
CA LEU A 212 -22.32 0.99 -12.59
C LEU A 212 -23.09 2.31 -12.48
N TYR A 213 -22.36 3.44 -12.45
CA TYR A 213 -22.95 4.71 -12.03
C TYR A 213 -23.32 5.62 -13.20
N PHE A 214 -22.70 5.46 -14.37
CA PHE A 214 -23.03 6.24 -15.56
C PHE A 214 -23.87 5.45 -16.57
N SER A 215 -23.41 4.26 -16.96
CA SER A 215 -24.12 3.43 -17.94
C SER A 215 -25.35 2.73 -17.34
N ARG A 216 -25.44 2.63 -16.00
CA ARG A 216 -26.45 1.86 -15.26
C ARG A 216 -26.58 0.40 -15.76
N ASN A 217 -25.49 -0.14 -16.27
CA ASN A 217 -25.40 -1.48 -16.84
C ASN A 217 -24.13 -2.14 -16.31
N ALA A 218 -24.28 -2.91 -15.24
CA ALA A 218 -23.18 -3.56 -14.56
C ALA A 218 -22.64 -4.74 -15.40
N LYS A 219 -21.36 -4.66 -15.77
CA LYS A 219 -20.66 -5.71 -16.50
C LYS A 219 -19.76 -6.51 -15.58
N VAL A 220 -20.21 -7.69 -15.17
CA VAL A 220 -19.42 -8.61 -14.35
C VAL A 220 -18.56 -9.46 -15.28
N THR A 221 -17.24 -9.49 -15.08
CA THR A 221 -16.33 -10.23 -15.97
C THR A 221 -15.76 -11.44 -15.27
N CYS A 222 -15.73 -12.59 -15.93
CA CYS A 222 -14.99 -13.77 -15.49
C CYS A 222 -13.81 -13.96 -16.43
N LEU A 223 -12.61 -13.59 -15.96
CA LEU A 223 -11.37 -13.70 -16.68
C LEU A 223 -10.71 -15.04 -16.36
N VAL A 224 -10.50 -15.86 -17.38
CA VAL A 224 -9.73 -17.09 -17.30
C VAL A 224 -8.35 -16.82 -17.89
N SER A 225 -7.30 -17.18 -17.15
CA SER A 225 -5.91 -16.95 -17.55
C SER A 225 -5.09 -18.22 -17.38
N SER A 226 -3.94 -18.27 -18.07
CA SER A 226 -2.97 -19.37 -18.01
C SER A 226 -3.56 -20.69 -18.52
N MET A 227 -4.45 -20.64 -19.51
CA MET A 227 -4.99 -21.83 -20.16
C MET A 227 -3.99 -22.40 -21.16
N LYS A 228 -3.84 -23.72 -21.22
CA LYS A 228 -2.93 -24.38 -22.18
C LYS A 228 -3.63 -24.75 -23.48
N THR A 229 -4.92 -25.04 -23.40
CA THR A 229 -5.76 -25.40 -24.54
C THR A 229 -7.12 -24.72 -24.46
N ILE A 230 -7.74 -24.51 -25.62
CA ILE A 230 -9.11 -24.01 -25.78
C ILE A 230 -10.10 -25.15 -26.08
N GLU A 231 -9.62 -26.39 -26.21
CA GLU A 231 -10.47 -27.53 -26.53
C GLU A 231 -11.33 -27.95 -25.34
N ASN A 232 -12.62 -28.19 -25.58
CA ASN A 232 -13.62 -28.51 -24.54
C ASN A 232 -13.66 -27.45 -23.42
N PHE A 233 -13.38 -26.19 -23.77
CA PHE A 233 -13.51 -25.05 -22.88
C PHE A 233 -14.93 -24.49 -22.90
N ASP A 234 -15.48 -24.23 -21.72
CA ASP A 234 -16.81 -23.64 -21.55
C ASP A 234 -16.87 -22.75 -20.30
N ILE A 235 -17.52 -21.59 -20.43
CA ILE A 235 -17.85 -20.69 -19.32
C ILE A 235 -19.37 -20.54 -19.29
N SER A 236 -19.97 -20.97 -18.18
CA SER A 236 -21.40 -20.81 -17.93
C SER A 236 -21.65 -19.91 -16.72
N TRP A 237 -22.72 -19.13 -16.76
CA TRP A 237 -23.13 -18.24 -15.68
C TRP A 237 -24.40 -18.72 -14.99
N GLU A 238 -24.49 -18.42 -13.70
CA GLU A 238 -25.70 -18.55 -12.90
C GLU A 238 -25.81 -17.37 -11.93
N ARG A 239 -27.04 -17.09 -11.49
CA ARG A 239 -27.34 -16.07 -10.48
C ARG A 239 -28.24 -16.67 -9.39
N GLU A 240 -28.18 -16.10 -8.19
CA GLU A 240 -28.99 -16.57 -7.06
C GLU A 240 -30.49 -16.22 -7.22
N LYS A 241 -30.78 -15.01 -7.73
CA LYS A 241 -32.17 -14.57 -7.99
C LYS A 241 -32.69 -15.07 -9.33
N ALA A 242 -33.99 -15.35 -9.43
CA ALA A 242 -34.59 -15.79 -10.70
C ALA A 242 -34.49 -14.69 -11.78
N GLY A 243 -34.03 -15.05 -12.96
CA GLY A 243 -33.90 -14.14 -14.10
C GLY A 243 -33.06 -14.75 -15.21
N ASN A 244 -33.27 -14.32 -16.45
CA ASN A 244 -32.40 -14.72 -17.55
C ASN A 244 -31.04 -14.00 -17.46
N LEU A 245 -29.97 -14.66 -17.90
CA LEU A 245 -28.63 -14.08 -17.94
C LEU A 245 -28.19 -13.91 -19.39
N GLU A 246 -27.70 -12.72 -19.72
CA GLU A 246 -27.10 -12.41 -21.02
C GLU A 246 -25.60 -12.17 -20.82
N PHE A 247 -24.79 -13.04 -21.40
CA PHE A 247 -23.34 -12.94 -21.36
C PHE A 247 -22.73 -13.19 -22.72
N VAL A 248 -21.58 -12.55 -22.95
CA VAL A 248 -20.77 -12.72 -24.15
C VAL A 248 -19.41 -13.25 -23.73
N THR A 249 -18.95 -14.32 -24.35
CA THR A 249 -17.59 -14.81 -24.19
C THR A 249 -16.76 -14.32 -25.37
N GLU A 250 -15.71 -13.56 -25.08
CA GLU A 250 -14.80 -13.02 -26.07
C GLU A 250 -13.92 -14.11 -26.68
N ASP A 251 -13.35 -13.83 -27.85
CA ASP A 251 -12.42 -14.75 -28.50
C ASP A 251 -11.15 -14.96 -27.64
N PRO A 252 -10.60 -16.19 -27.58
CA PRO A 252 -9.37 -16.45 -26.84
C PRO A 252 -8.18 -15.64 -27.34
N VAL A 253 -7.44 -15.04 -26.41
CA VAL A 253 -6.22 -14.29 -26.69
C VAL A 253 -5.02 -15.16 -26.38
N LEU A 254 -4.16 -15.39 -27.37
CA LEU A 254 -2.88 -16.07 -27.20
C LEU A 254 -1.81 -15.08 -26.73
N HIS A 255 -1.15 -15.40 -25.63
CA HIS A 255 -0.05 -14.61 -25.06
C HIS A 255 1.31 -15.12 -25.52
N ASP A 256 2.33 -14.26 -25.45
CA ASP A 256 3.72 -14.60 -25.82
C ASP A 256 4.29 -15.79 -25.03
N ASN A 257 3.72 -16.09 -23.86
CA ASN A 257 4.08 -17.24 -23.03
C ASN A 257 3.46 -18.58 -23.50
N GLY A 258 2.70 -18.57 -24.61
CA GLY A 258 2.05 -19.76 -25.17
C GLY A 258 0.75 -20.17 -24.47
N THR A 259 0.26 -19.40 -23.51
CA THR A 259 -1.03 -19.63 -22.84
C THR A 259 -2.14 -18.76 -23.42
N TYR A 260 -3.39 -19.19 -23.24
CA TYR A 260 -4.58 -18.45 -23.63
C TYR A 260 -5.22 -17.75 -22.42
N SER A 261 -5.84 -16.61 -22.67
CA SER A 261 -6.84 -16.02 -21.78
C SER A 261 -8.18 -15.85 -22.49
N VAL A 262 -9.26 -16.02 -21.74
CA VAL A 262 -10.62 -15.79 -22.23
C VAL A 262 -11.38 -14.97 -21.20
N ALA A 263 -12.11 -13.95 -21.66
CA ALA A 263 -13.00 -13.17 -20.81
C ALA A 263 -14.46 -13.47 -21.18
N SER A 264 -15.29 -13.77 -20.18
CA SER A 264 -16.74 -13.80 -20.34
C SER A 264 -17.35 -12.64 -19.57
N ILE A 265 -18.20 -11.86 -20.23
CA ILE A 265 -18.77 -10.62 -19.72
C ILE A 265 -20.27 -10.83 -19.56
N LEU A 266 -20.74 -10.87 -18.32
CA LEU A 266 -22.15 -10.91 -17.96
C LEU A 266 -22.69 -9.49 -17.80
N SER A 267 -23.75 -9.15 -18.53
CA SER A 267 -24.43 -7.86 -18.42
C SER A 267 -25.65 -7.97 -17.49
N VAL A 268 -25.70 -7.14 -16.45
CA VAL A 268 -26.81 -7.09 -15.48
C VAL A 268 -27.17 -5.65 -15.13
N CYS A 269 -28.40 -5.43 -14.66
CA CYS A 269 -28.82 -4.11 -14.18
C CYS A 269 -27.98 -3.68 -12.96
N ALA A 270 -27.66 -2.38 -12.87
CA ALA A 270 -26.88 -1.86 -11.74
C ALA A 270 -27.56 -2.13 -10.38
N GLU A 271 -28.89 -2.09 -10.34
CA GLU A 271 -29.70 -2.33 -9.14
C GLU A 271 -29.55 -3.76 -8.62
N ASP A 272 -29.42 -4.74 -9.53
CA ASP A 272 -29.22 -6.14 -9.15
C ASP A 272 -27.87 -6.33 -8.45
N TRP A 273 -26.81 -5.73 -9.01
CA TRP A 273 -25.49 -5.71 -8.38
C TRP A 273 -25.50 -4.97 -7.03
N GLU A 274 -26.10 -3.77 -6.98
CA GLU A 274 -26.19 -2.94 -5.78
C GLU A 274 -27.00 -3.61 -4.66
N SER A 275 -28.00 -4.44 -5.01
CA SER A 275 -28.78 -5.22 -4.05
C SER A 275 -28.01 -6.37 -3.40
N GLY A 276 -26.78 -6.65 -3.85
CA GLY A 276 -25.97 -7.76 -3.38
C GLY A 276 -26.34 -9.11 -3.98
N ASP A 277 -26.97 -9.14 -5.16
CA ASP A 277 -27.19 -10.40 -5.88
C ASP A 277 -25.84 -11.08 -6.21
N LYS A 278 -25.86 -12.41 -6.24
CA LYS A 278 -24.66 -13.23 -6.44
C LYS A 278 -24.65 -13.80 -7.83
N PHE A 279 -23.52 -13.59 -8.51
CA PHE A 279 -23.26 -14.12 -9.84
C PHE A 279 -22.11 -15.11 -9.75
N SER A 280 -22.31 -16.32 -10.29
CA SER A 280 -21.26 -17.32 -10.35
C SER A 280 -20.93 -17.67 -11.78
N CYS A 281 -19.64 -17.58 -12.14
CA CYS A 281 -19.12 -18.19 -13.36
C CYS A 281 -18.57 -19.58 -13.02
N THR A 282 -18.94 -20.57 -13.84
CA THR A 282 -18.42 -21.93 -13.78
C THR A 282 -17.60 -22.19 -15.03
N VAL A 283 -16.32 -22.50 -14.84
CA VAL A 283 -15.35 -22.76 -15.90
C VAL A 283 -15.09 -24.25 -16.00
N ARG A 284 -15.24 -24.80 -17.20
CA ARG A 284 -14.92 -26.18 -17.55
C ARG A 284 -13.78 -26.17 -18.56
N SER A 285 -12.73 -26.93 -18.29
CA SER A 285 -11.56 -27.05 -19.16
C SER A 285 -10.88 -28.40 -18.91
N GLN A 286 -10.18 -28.92 -19.91
CA GLN A 286 -9.31 -30.10 -19.75
C GLN A 286 -8.12 -29.82 -18.81
N ASP A 287 -7.73 -28.55 -18.67
CA ASP A 287 -6.68 -28.11 -17.76
C ASP A 287 -7.09 -28.20 -16.28
N LEU A 288 -8.37 -28.45 -16.00
CA LEU A 288 -8.92 -28.53 -14.66
C LEU A 288 -9.39 -29.97 -14.33
N PRO A 289 -9.05 -30.51 -13.15
CA PRO A 289 -9.54 -31.83 -12.73
C PRO A 289 -11.06 -31.85 -12.47
N SER A 290 -11.65 -30.69 -12.18
CA SER A 290 -13.09 -30.52 -12.00
C SER A 290 -13.50 -29.08 -12.34
N PRO A 291 -14.78 -28.83 -12.70
CA PRO A 291 -15.27 -27.48 -12.97
C PRO A 291 -15.02 -26.52 -11.80
N VAL A 292 -14.43 -25.36 -12.09
CA VAL A 292 -14.16 -24.33 -11.08
C VAL A 292 -15.28 -23.31 -11.11
N LYS A 293 -15.95 -23.14 -9.98
CA LYS A 293 -16.99 -22.14 -9.79
C LYS A 293 -16.48 -20.99 -8.93
N LYS A 294 -16.61 -19.76 -9.42
CA LYS A 294 -16.27 -18.53 -8.70
C LYS A 294 -17.50 -17.65 -8.61
N THR A 295 -17.79 -17.17 -7.41
CA THR A 295 -18.94 -16.30 -7.12
C THR A 295 -18.47 -14.90 -6.79
N ILE A 296 -19.17 -13.91 -7.30
CA ILE A 296 -18.93 -12.49 -7.06
C ILE A 296 -20.24 -11.76 -6.81
N PHE A 297 -20.17 -10.77 -5.91
CA PHE A 297 -21.28 -9.93 -5.49
C PHE A 297 -20.71 -8.67 -4.83
N LYS A 298 -21.53 -7.62 -4.74
CA LYS A 298 -21.17 -6.40 -4.01
C LYS A 298 -20.92 -6.72 -2.53
N GLN A 299 -19.71 -6.48 -2.04
CA GLN A 299 -19.39 -6.66 -0.63
C GLN A 299 -20.07 -5.58 0.20
N ASN A 300 -20.63 -5.97 1.35
CA ASN A 300 -21.18 -5.01 2.31
C ASN A 300 -20.06 -4.58 3.26
N GLU A 301 -19.36 -3.48 2.93
CA GLU A 301 -18.23 -2.96 3.71
C GLU A 301 -18.67 -1.96 4.81
N GLY A 302 -19.91 -2.05 5.28
CA GLY A 302 -20.45 -1.17 6.32
C GLY A 302 -21.02 0.13 5.75
N THR A 303 -21.08 1.18 6.57
CA THR A 303 -21.70 2.45 6.17
C THR A 303 -20.87 3.13 5.07
N PRO A 304 -21.46 3.46 3.90
CA PRO A 304 -20.75 4.20 2.87
C PRO A 304 -20.30 5.58 3.38
N LYS A 305 -19.07 5.96 3.10
CA LYS A 305 -18.47 7.24 3.46
C LYS A 305 -17.86 7.91 2.24
N ALA A 306 -18.17 9.19 2.04
CA ALA A 306 -17.66 9.96 0.92
C ALA A 306 -16.15 10.27 1.09
N PRO A 307 -15.37 10.26 -0.01
CA PRO A 307 -13.97 10.68 0.02
C PRO A 307 -13.81 12.18 0.22
N ASP A 308 -12.78 12.52 0.99
CA ASP A 308 -12.13 13.83 0.94
C ASP A 308 -10.99 13.79 -0.10
N VAL A 309 -10.88 14.84 -0.90
CA VAL A 309 -9.91 14.94 -2.00
C VAL A 309 -8.99 16.13 -1.77
N TYR A 310 -7.68 15.86 -1.73
CA TYR A 310 -6.63 16.85 -1.54
C TYR A 310 -5.66 16.83 -2.71
N LEU A 311 -5.37 17.99 -3.28
CA LEU A 311 -4.35 18.15 -4.32
C LEU A 311 -3.08 18.75 -3.74
N LEU A 312 -1.96 18.06 -3.98
CA LEU A 312 -0.63 18.50 -3.56
C LEU A 312 0.14 18.99 -4.79
N PRO A 313 0.74 20.19 -4.71
CA PRO A 313 1.57 20.74 -5.78
C PRO A 313 2.89 19.95 -5.89
N PRO A 314 3.68 20.18 -6.96
CA PRO A 314 5.01 19.60 -7.09
C PRO A 314 5.92 19.97 -5.92
N SER A 315 6.85 19.08 -5.61
CA SER A 315 7.86 19.36 -4.58
C SER A 315 8.79 20.50 -5.02
N ALA A 316 9.34 21.23 -4.05
CA ALA A 316 10.31 22.29 -4.34
C ALA A 316 11.54 21.76 -5.11
N GLN A 317 11.93 20.50 -4.88
CA GLN A 317 13.07 19.87 -5.54
C GLN A 317 12.81 19.64 -7.04
N GLU A 318 11.63 19.13 -7.42
CA GLU A 318 11.24 18.94 -8.83
C GLU A 318 11.15 20.29 -9.56
N LEU A 319 10.66 21.33 -8.87
CA LEU A 319 10.56 22.67 -9.44
C LEU A 319 11.94 23.30 -9.72
N ILE A 320 12.98 22.93 -8.96
CA ILE A 320 14.36 23.37 -9.20
C ILE A 320 14.95 22.66 -10.44
N GLN A 321 14.61 21.38 -10.64
CA GLN A 321 15.10 20.60 -11.79
C GLN A 321 14.49 21.04 -13.13
N GLN A 322 13.27 21.58 -13.12
CA GLN A 322 12.58 22.14 -14.29
C GLN A 322 12.35 21.20 -15.49
N GLU A 323 12.47 19.89 -15.31
CA GLU A 323 12.19 18.90 -16.36
C GLU A 323 10.75 18.39 -16.28
N MET A 324 10.47 17.56 -15.28
CA MET A 324 9.16 16.99 -15.00
C MET A 324 8.76 17.31 -13.56
N VAL A 325 7.45 17.45 -13.33
CA VAL A 325 6.88 17.71 -12.02
C VAL A 325 5.72 16.76 -11.75
N THR A 326 5.55 16.37 -10.49
CA THR A 326 4.48 15.45 -10.09
C THR A 326 3.38 16.18 -9.34
N LEU A 327 2.13 16.04 -9.81
CA LEU A 327 0.93 16.43 -9.06
C LEU A 327 0.39 15.19 -8.34
N THR A 328 0.01 15.35 -7.06
CA THR A 328 -0.55 14.24 -6.28
C THR A 328 -1.98 14.55 -5.88
N CYS A 329 -2.90 13.64 -6.19
CA CYS A 329 -4.26 13.62 -5.67
C CYS A 329 -4.34 12.59 -4.56
N PHE A 330 -4.42 13.07 -3.31
CA PHE A 330 -4.61 12.25 -2.13
C PHE A 330 -6.09 12.19 -1.81
N VAL A 331 -6.65 10.99 -1.83
CA VAL A 331 -8.06 10.73 -1.58
C VAL A 331 -8.17 9.87 -0.33
N THR A 332 -8.98 10.26 0.64
CA THR A 332 -9.02 9.62 1.97
C THR A 332 -10.42 9.64 2.57
N GLY A 333 -10.64 8.86 3.63
CA GLY A 333 -11.89 8.87 4.41
C GLY A 333 -13.07 8.13 3.76
N PHE A 334 -12.85 7.45 2.62
CA PHE A 334 -13.93 6.83 1.87
C PHE A 334 -14.17 5.36 2.23
N ASN A 335 -15.37 4.88 1.98
CA ASN A 335 -15.76 3.47 2.13
C ASN A 335 -16.96 3.21 1.22
N PRO A 336 -17.00 2.13 0.43
CA PRO A 336 -16.06 0.99 0.31
C PRO A 336 -14.77 1.34 -0.45
N LYS A 337 -13.87 0.36 -0.64
CA LYS A 337 -12.56 0.58 -1.31
C LYS A 337 -12.66 0.89 -2.81
N GLU A 338 -13.76 0.54 -3.48
CA GLU A 338 -13.93 0.74 -4.92
C GLU A 338 -14.07 2.24 -5.23
N ILE A 339 -13.12 2.77 -6.02
CA ILE A 339 -13.03 4.19 -6.33
C ILE A 339 -12.51 4.40 -7.75
N PHE A 340 -12.99 5.44 -8.42
CA PHE A 340 -12.54 5.86 -9.74
C PHE A 340 -11.73 7.15 -9.62
N ILE A 341 -10.60 7.25 -10.32
CA ILE A 341 -9.78 8.47 -10.38
C ILE A 341 -9.34 8.72 -11.82
N GLN A 342 -9.60 9.92 -12.30
CA GLN A 342 -9.24 10.40 -13.63
C GLN A 342 -8.65 11.81 -13.54
N TRP A 343 -7.57 12.07 -14.27
CA TRP A 343 -7.03 13.42 -14.40
C TRP A 343 -7.54 14.14 -15.64
N MET A 344 -7.72 15.45 -15.55
CA MET A 344 -8.04 16.33 -16.68
C MET A 344 -7.07 17.51 -16.74
N GLN A 345 -6.78 17.98 -17.95
CA GLN A 345 -6.04 19.22 -18.21
C GLN A 345 -6.93 20.15 -19.04
N GLY A 346 -7.28 21.32 -18.51
CA GLY A 346 -8.15 22.27 -19.21
C GLY A 346 -9.51 21.69 -19.63
N GLY A 347 -10.05 20.74 -18.85
CA GLY A 347 -11.31 20.05 -19.11
C GLY A 347 -11.23 18.84 -20.06
N VAL A 348 -10.04 18.51 -20.57
CA VAL A 348 -9.81 17.33 -21.42
C VAL A 348 -9.22 16.19 -20.60
N SER A 349 -9.76 14.97 -20.77
CA SER A 349 -9.26 13.77 -20.08
C SER A 349 -7.81 13.48 -20.45
N ILE A 350 -6.97 13.25 -19.44
CA ILE A 350 -5.60 12.80 -19.59
C ILE A 350 -5.59 11.28 -19.71
N SER A 351 -4.81 10.74 -20.64
CA SER A 351 -4.71 9.29 -20.85
C SER A 351 -4.12 8.57 -19.63
N GLU A 352 -4.62 7.36 -19.35
CA GLU A 352 -4.27 6.56 -18.17
C GLU A 352 -2.78 6.18 -18.11
N ASP A 353 -2.07 6.16 -19.23
CA ASP A 353 -0.61 5.92 -19.28
C ASP A 353 0.23 7.05 -18.66
N LYS A 354 -0.38 8.20 -18.37
CA LYS A 354 0.32 9.39 -17.84
C LYS A 354 0.19 9.58 -16.33
N PHE A 355 -0.66 8.80 -15.67
CA PHE A 355 -0.84 8.86 -14.23
C PHE A 355 -0.92 7.47 -13.61
N ILE A 356 -0.57 7.38 -12.32
CA ILE A 356 -0.54 6.12 -11.59
C ILE A 356 -1.45 6.25 -10.38
N ASN A 357 -2.41 5.33 -10.26
CA ASN A 357 -3.22 5.15 -9.06
C ASN A 357 -2.59 4.04 -8.21
N THR A 358 -2.40 4.29 -6.91
CA THR A 358 -2.03 3.22 -5.97
C THR A 358 -3.22 2.29 -5.74
N VAL A 359 -3.00 1.13 -5.13
CA VAL A 359 -4.12 0.34 -4.59
C VAL A 359 -4.76 1.07 -3.41
N PRO A 360 -6.09 0.98 -3.19
CA PRO A 360 -6.73 1.48 -1.98
C PRO A 360 -6.15 0.79 -0.73
N MET A 361 -5.76 1.60 0.25
CA MET A 361 -5.19 1.14 1.51
C MET A 361 -6.15 1.49 2.65
N LYS A 362 -6.24 0.63 3.66
CA LYS A 362 -7.13 0.85 4.80
C LYS A 362 -6.53 1.86 5.78
N SER A 363 -7.33 2.82 6.24
CA SER A 363 -6.96 3.81 7.25
C SER A 363 -6.86 3.17 8.64
N ASP A 364 -5.92 3.64 9.47
CA ASP A 364 -5.74 3.13 10.83
C ASP A 364 -6.93 3.51 11.74
N GLY A 365 -7.40 2.57 12.56
CA GLY A 365 -8.51 2.78 13.50
C GLY A 365 -9.90 3.05 12.90
N GLU A 366 -10.01 3.27 11.59
CA GLU A 366 -11.28 3.53 10.89
C GLU A 366 -11.64 2.44 9.88
N GLN A 367 -12.94 2.26 9.63
CA GLN A 367 -13.44 1.46 8.50
C GLN A 367 -13.48 2.33 7.23
N THR A 368 -12.38 3.00 6.91
CA THR A 368 -12.21 3.87 5.74
C THR A 368 -10.94 3.53 4.99
N TYR A 369 -10.82 4.00 3.75
CA TYR A 369 -9.70 3.79 2.86
C TYR A 369 -9.10 5.12 2.41
N PHE A 370 -7.87 5.04 1.92
CA PHE A 370 -7.17 6.11 1.23
C PHE A 370 -6.42 5.58 -0.01
N ILE A 371 -6.16 6.46 -0.97
CA ILE A 371 -5.48 6.17 -2.23
C ILE A 371 -4.73 7.42 -2.71
N TYR A 372 -3.62 7.22 -3.43
CA TYR A 372 -2.91 8.29 -4.11
C TYR A 372 -2.98 8.12 -5.61
N SER A 373 -3.23 9.20 -6.33
CA SER A 373 -3.01 9.30 -7.77
C SER A 373 -1.90 10.30 -8.06
N LYS A 374 -0.91 9.89 -8.86
CA LYS A 374 0.24 10.72 -9.22
C LYS A 374 0.27 10.95 -10.72
N LEU A 375 0.24 12.23 -11.11
CA LEU A 375 0.32 12.67 -12.50
C LEU A 375 1.66 13.36 -12.73
N ALA A 376 2.47 12.82 -13.65
CA ALA A 376 3.73 13.43 -14.06
C ALA A 376 3.53 14.29 -15.32
N ILE A 377 3.93 15.56 -15.27
CA ILE A 377 3.78 16.51 -16.38
C ILE A 377 5.08 17.28 -16.63
N PRO A 378 5.29 17.82 -17.85
CA PRO A 378 6.40 18.73 -18.11
C PRO A 378 6.32 19.97 -17.21
N ALA A 379 7.43 20.37 -16.60
CA ALA A 379 7.49 21.55 -15.73
C ALA A 379 7.05 22.84 -16.44
N ALA A 380 7.26 22.92 -17.77
CA ALA A 380 6.80 24.02 -18.60
C ALA A 380 5.27 24.21 -18.54
N LYS A 381 4.50 23.12 -18.51
CA LYS A 381 3.03 23.14 -18.43
C LYS A 381 2.55 23.68 -17.10
N TRP A 382 3.14 23.21 -16.01
CA TRP A 382 2.91 23.78 -14.68
C TRP A 382 3.28 25.26 -14.61
N ASN A 383 4.42 25.63 -15.19
CA ASN A 383 4.92 27.00 -15.17
C ASN A 383 4.10 28.00 -15.99
N GLN A 384 3.41 27.51 -17.04
CA GLN A 384 2.44 28.27 -17.84
C GLN A 384 1.15 28.59 -17.08
N GLY A 385 0.89 27.92 -15.95
CA GLY A 385 -0.34 28.09 -15.19
C GLY A 385 -1.48 27.22 -15.69
N ASP A 386 -1.19 26.12 -16.40
CA ASP A 386 -2.19 25.14 -16.79
C ASP A 386 -2.92 24.59 -15.56
N VAL A 387 -4.24 24.44 -15.68
CA VAL A 387 -5.10 23.90 -14.62
C VAL A 387 -5.24 22.39 -14.80
N PHE A 388 -4.95 21.66 -13.72
CA PHE A 388 -5.09 20.21 -13.65
C PHE A 388 -6.18 19.85 -12.64
N THR A 389 -7.07 18.95 -13.03
CA THR A 389 -8.22 18.54 -12.22
C THR A 389 -8.14 17.04 -11.93
N CYS A 390 -8.23 16.66 -10.66
CA CYS A 390 -8.43 15.27 -10.24
C CYS A 390 -9.93 15.04 -10.05
N VAL A 391 -10.50 14.17 -10.86
CA VAL A 391 -11.90 13.73 -10.80
C VAL A 391 -11.95 12.42 -10.05
N VAL A 392 -12.78 12.35 -9.02
CA VAL A 392 -12.92 11.19 -8.14
C VAL A 392 -14.37 10.73 -8.19
N GLY A 393 -14.57 9.47 -8.56
CA GLY A 393 -15.87 8.80 -8.55
C GLY A 393 -15.96 7.84 -7.37
N HIS A 394 -17.03 7.95 -6.57
CA HIS A 394 -17.26 7.09 -5.42
C HIS A 394 -18.75 7.02 -5.06
N GLU A 395 -19.24 5.87 -4.63
CA GLU A 395 -20.68 5.62 -4.46
C GLU A 395 -21.35 6.48 -3.38
N ALA A 396 -20.59 6.87 -2.36
CA ALA A 396 -21.07 7.71 -1.26
C ALA A 396 -21.09 9.22 -1.60
N LEU A 397 -20.65 9.62 -2.81
CA LEU A 397 -20.69 11.02 -3.23
C LEU A 397 -22.08 11.40 -3.77
N PRO A 398 -22.52 12.65 -3.58
CA PRO A 398 -23.62 13.21 -4.34
C PRO A 398 -23.33 13.11 -5.84
N LEU A 399 -24.27 12.55 -6.61
CA LEU A 399 -24.08 12.29 -8.06
C LEU A 399 -22.87 11.40 -8.39
N TYR A 400 -22.35 10.66 -7.40
CA TYR A 400 -21.24 9.72 -7.53
C TYR A 400 -19.89 10.34 -7.90
N ILE A 401 -19.75 11.66 -7.96
CA ILE A 401 -18.54 12.31 -8.47
C ILE A 401 -18.19 13.58 -7.70
N THR A 402 -16.90 13.83 -7.54
CA THR A 402 -16.33 15.08 -7.05
C THR A 402 -15.07 15.40 -7.81
N GLN A 403 -14.64 16.66 -7.80
CA GLN A 403 -13.41 17.07 -8.46
C GLN A 403 -12.71 18.19 -7.70
N GLN A 404 -11.39 18.16 -7.72
CA GLN A 404 -10.54 19.24 -7.22
C GLN A 404 -9.61 19.69 -8.33
N SER A 405 -9.27 20.98 -8.36
CA SER A 405 -8.35 21.54 -9.36
C SER A 405 -7.17 22.23 -8.70
N ILE A 406 -6.00 22.16 -9.33
CA ILE A 406 -4.78 22.80 -8.88
C ILE A 406 -4.06 23.45 -10.06
N ASP A 407 -3.48 24.60 -9.79
CA ASP A 407 -2.58 25.32 -10.68
C ASP A 407 -1.39 25.89 -9.89
N LYS A 408 -0.48 26.56 -10.61
CA LYS A 408 0.69 27.21 -10.00
C LYS A 408 0.33 28.28 -8.96
N SER A 409 -0.82 28.94 -9.08
CA SER A 409 -1.22 29.99 -8.15
C SER A 409 -1.70 29.41 -6.82
N SER A 410 -2.31 28.23 -6.88
CA SER A 410 -2.85 27.47 -5.74
C SER A 410 -1.74 26.98 -4.79
N GLY A 411 -0.51 26.79 -5.28
CA GLY A 411 0.67 26.46 -4.47
C GLY A 411 1.28 27.65 -3.70
N LYS A 412 0.78 28.88 -3.89
CA LYS A 412 1.24 30.08 -3.16
C LYS A 412 0.36 30.34 -1.94
N SER A 413 0.37 29.46 -0.95
CA SER A 413 -0.23 29.76 0.36
C SER A 413 0.86 30.25 1.34
N SER A 414 0.84 31.56 1.60
CA SER A 414 1.54 32.36 2.64
C SER A 414 2.99 32.02 3.01
N LEU A 415 3.94 32.81 2.51
CA LEU A 415 5.18 33.14 3.23
C LEU A 415 4.80 33.87 4.54
N VAL A 416 4.55 33.12 5.61
CA VAL A 416 4.54 33.71 6.96
C VAL A 416 6.00 33.89 7.36
N ASN A 417 6.49 35.13 7.30
CA ASN A 417 7.74 35.51 7.95
C ASN A 417 7.57 35.29 9.46
N VAL A 418 8.12 34.20 9.99
CA VAL A 418 8.29 34.03 11.43
C VAL A 418 9.57 34.77 11.81
N ASN A 419 9.43 36.03 12.23
CA ASN A 419 10.51 36.74 12.91
C ASN A 419 10.62 36.19 14.33
N LEU A 420 11.77 35.58 14.64
CA LEU A 420 12.15 35.20 15.99
C LEU A 420 12.57 36.48 16.74
N VAL A 421 11.74 36.97 17.66
CA VAL A 421 12.15 37.99 18.63
C VAL A 421 12.56 37.26 19.89
N MET A 422 13.85 37.27 20.20
CA MET A 422 14.36 36.86 21.50
C MET A 422 14.24 38.05 22.46
N SER A 423 13.45 37.89 23.53
CA SER A 423 13.48 38.73 24.72
C SER A 423 13.57 37.84 25.96
#